data_AF-A0A4Z0R1B4-F1
#
_entry.id   AF-A0A4Z0R1B4-F1
#
_cell.length_a   1.000
_cell.length_b   1.000
_cell.length_c   1.000
_cell.angle_alpha   90.00
_cell.angle_beta   90.00
_cell.angle_gamma   90.00
#
_symmetry.space_group_name_H-M   'P 1'
#
loop_
_entity.id
_entity.type
_entity.pdbx_description
1 polymer ?
#
loop_
_entity_poly.entity_id
_entity_poly.type
_entity_poly.pdbx_seq_one_letter_code
_entity_poly.pdbx_strand_id
1 'polypeptide(L)'
;MIGSSNSSDSERVCADSQETLTISSKGISVLLELVQCTYLPVSRFIMSSSIEKEAKFVSLAPVYIDALDNSMETVKEIGIILKELEKKRLITLDYDIPLQDYDYKQHTNSVIFAYFTESVNEGKRNPSFLCDTANIELGSMALTELGERVSCRLGKIAAC
;
A
#
# COMPACT_ATOMS: atom_id res chain seq x y z
N MET A 1 38.74 -56.96 7.51
CA MET A 1 37.49 -57.02 8.30
C MET A 1 37.88 -56.47 9.66
N ILE A 2 37.43 -55.33 10.19
CA ILE A 2 36.13 -54.65 10.34
C ILE A 2 36.54 -53.15 10.50
N GLY A 3 35.96 -52.11 9.90
CA GLY A 3 34.58 -51.82 9.58
C GLY A 3 33.92 -51.04 10.73
N SER A 4 34.14 -49.72 10.85
CA SER A 4 33.22 -48.78 11.55
C SER A 4 33.69 -47.33 11.37
N SER A 5 33.16 -46.69 10.33
CA SER A 5 33.09 -45.24 10.16
C SER A 5 31.90 -44.72 10.95
N ASN A 6 32.14 -43.92 11.99
CA ASN A 6 31.08 -43.14 12.63
C ASN A 6 30.98 -41.79 11.91
N SER A 7 29.97 -41.67 11.06
CA SER A 7 29.43 -40.42 10.54
C SER A 7 28.66 -39.71 11.65
N SER A 8 29.19 -38.59 12.14
CA SER A 8 28.42 -37.65 12.95
C SER A 8 27.64 -36.73 12.02
N ASP A 9 26.37 -37.04 11.82
CA ASP A 9 25.38 -36.14 11.23
C ASP A 9 25.30 -34.87 12.07
N SER A 10 25.70 -33.75 11.48
CA SER A 10 25.49 -32.43 12.05
C SER A 10 24.06 -32.01 11.72
N GLU A 11 23.17 -32.17 12.69
CA GLU A 11 21.83 -31.58 12.69
C GLU A 11 21.96 -30.07 12.44
N ARG A 12 21.57 -29.64 11.23
CA ARG A 12 21.27 -28.23 10.96
C ARG A 12 19.98 -27.88 11.68
N VAL A 13 20.12 -27.41 12.92
CA VAL A 13 19.06 -26.67 13.60
C VAL A 13 18.91 -25.34 12.85
N CYS A 14 17.97 -25.29 11.92
CA CYS A 14 17.48 -24.02 11.37
C CYS A 14 16.74 -23.31 12.51
N ALA A 15 17.44 -22.38 13.16
CA ALA A 15 16.83 -21.42 14.06
C ALA A 15 15.88 -20.54 13.24
N ASP A 16 14.60 -20.94 13.19
CA ASP A 16 13.50 -20.07 12.78
C ASP A 16 13.40 -18.97 13.83
N SER A 17 14.17 -17.90 13.63
CA SER A 17 14.01 -16.66 14.39
C SER A 17 12.66 -16.09 13.99
N GLN A 18 11.59 -16.51 14.67
CA GLN A 18 10.28 -15.90 14.56
C GLN A 18 10.40 -14.49 15.14
N GLU A 19 10.83 -13.53 14.32
CA GLU A 19 10.53 -12.14 14.57
C GLU A 19 9.01 -12.03 14.71
N THR A 20 8.56 -11.70 15.91
CA THR A 20 7.15 -11.40 16.19
C THR A 20 6.77 -10.17 15.40
N LEU A 21 6.20 -10.41 14.22
CA LEU A 21 5.83 -9.36 13.30
C LEU A 21 4.55 -8.70 13.80
N THR A 22 4.70 -7.57 14.50
CA THR A 22 3.58 -6.78 15.01
C THR A 22 2.85 -6.09 13.86
N ILE A 23 1.55 -6.35 13.72
CA ILE A 23 0.63 -5.76 12.74
C ILE A 23 -0.53 -5.14 13.50
N SER A 24 -0.91 -3.92 13.14
CA SER A 24 -2.08 -3.26 13.74
C SER A 24 -3.38 -3.95 13.33
N SER A 25 -4.45 -3.81 14.12
CA SER A 25 -5.77 -4.38 13.78
C SER A 25 -6.27 -3.91 12.41
N LYS A 26 -6.11 -2.62 12.08
CA LYS A 26 -6.45 -2.09 10.75
C LYS A 26 -5.57 -2.68 9.64
N GLY A 27 -4.28 -2.91 9.90
CA GLY A 27 -3.40 -3.60 8.96
C GLY A 27 -3.82 -5.05 8.71
N ILE A 28 -4.26 -5.75 9.76
CA ILE A 28 -4.84 -7.09 9.62
C ILE A 28 -6.09 -7.05 8.73
N SER A 29 -6.98 -6.07 8.93
CA SER A 29 -8.18 -5.92 8.07
C SER A 29 -7.81 -5.78 6.60
N VAL A 30 -6.83 -4.92 6.26
CA VAL A 30 -6.37 -4.75 4.87
C VAL A 30 -5.82 -6.06 4.29
N LEU A 31 -5.02 -6.80 5.06
CA LEU A 31 -4.49 -8.09 4.62
C LEU A 31 -5.59 -9.11 4.35
N LEU A 32 -6.59 -9.18 5.22
CA LEU A 32 -7.74 -10.08 5.05
C LEU A 32 -8.64 -9.66 3.89
N GLU A 33 -8.75 -8.37 3.61
CA GLU A 33 -9.47 -7.86 2.44
C GLU A 33 -8.75 -8.24 1.15
N LEU A 34 -7.42 -8.12 1.10
CA LEU A 34 -6.62 -8.59 -0.04
C LEU A 34 -6.70 -10.09 -0.26
N VAL A 35 -6.87 -10.91 0.80
CA VAL A 35 -7.14 -12.35 0.64
C VAL A 35 -8.48 -12.59 -0.09
N GLN A 36 -9.48 -11.74 0.13
CA GLN A 36 -10.79 -11.89 -0.50
C GLN A 36 -10.81 -11.34 -1.94
N CYS A 37 -10.18 -10.19 -2.17
CA CYS A 37 -10.24 -9.48 -3.44
C CYS A 37 -9.07 -9.78 -4.39
N THR A 38 -8.02 -10.46 -3.92
CA THR A 38 -6.71 -10.66 -4.59
C THR A 38 -5.92 -9.36 -4.79
N TYR A 39 -6.60 -8.30 -5.25
CA TYR A 39 -6.05 -6.98 -5.42
C TYR A 39 -7.00 -5.90 -4.87
N LEU A 40 -6.44 -4.79 -4.42
CA LEU A 40 -7.18 -3.60 -4.02
C LEU A 40 -6.69 -2.37 -4.80
N PRO A 41 -7.55 -1.36 -5.04
CA PRO A 41 -7.12 -0.13 -5.69
C PRO A 41 -6.17 0.64 -4.77
N VAL A 42 -5.24 1.38 -5.36
CA VAL A 42 -4.50 2.43 -4.66
C VAL A 42 -4.33 3.60 -5.62
N SER A 43 -4.04 4.78 -5.09
CA SER A 43 -3.69 5.93 -5.90
C SER A 43 -2.64 6.79 -5.22
N ARG A 44 -2.06 7.71 -5.98
CA ARG A 44 -1.28 8.82 -5.44
C ARG A 44 -1.69 10.14 -6.08
N PHE A 45 -1.66 11.20 -5.28
CA PHE A 45 -1.98 12.55 -5.73
C PHE A 45 -0.71 13.25 -6.15
N ILE A 46 -0.69 13.73 -7.38
CA ILE A 46 0.47 14.35 -8.00
C ILE A 46 0.12 15.80 -8.31
N MET A 47 0.99 16.72 -7.93
CA MET A 47 0.97 18.07 -8.48
C MET A 47 1.96 18.12 -9.65
N SER A 48 1.57 18.73 -10.76
CA SER A 48 2.46 18.94 -11.90
C SER A 48 2.37 20.35 -12.47
N SER A 49 3.32 20.71 -13.32
CA SER A 49 3.26 21.93 -14.13
C SER A 49 2.81 21.60 -15.55
N SER A 50 1.92 22.42 -16.11
CA SER A 50 1.55 22.38 -17.53
C SER A 50 2.66 22.93 -18.44
N ILE A 51 3.60 23.70 -17.87
CA ILE A 51 4.72 24.34 -18.59
C ILE A 51 5.98 23.48 -18.45
N GLU A 52 6.38 23.18 -17.21
CA GLU A 52 7.59 22.40 -16.91
C GLU A 52 7.24 20.90 -16.80
N LYS A 53 7.35 20.16 -17.90
CA LYS A 53 6.87 18.76 -17.99
C LYS A 53 7.50 17.80 -16.97
N GLU A 54 8.73 18.07 -16.55
CA GLU A 54 9.45 17.28 -15.55
C GLU A 54 9.07 17.65 -14.11
N ALA A 55 8.35 18.76 -13.90
CA ALA A 55 7.87 19.16 -12.59
C ALA A 55 6.66 18.30 -12.21
N LYS A 56 6.93 17.21 -11.49
CA LYS A 56 5.94 16.32 -10.89
C LYS A 56 6.31 16.02 -9.44
N PHE A 57 5.39 16.26 -8.52
CA PHE A 57 5.63 16.02 -7.09
C PHE A 57 4.48 15.20 -6.49
N VAL A 58 4.85 14.10 -5.81
CA VAL A 58 3.90 13.29 -5.05
C VAL A 58 3.48 14.08 -3.81
N SER A 59 2.21 14.46 -3.74
CA SER A 59 1.64 15.23 -2.64
C SER A 59 1.07 14.33 -1.55
N LEU A 60 0.46 13.21 -1.94
CA LEU A 60 -0.11 12.23 -1.02
C LEU A 60 -0.02 10.82 -1.60
N ALA A 61 0.62 9.92 -0.87
CA ALA A 61 0.74 8.51 -1.22
C ALA A 61 1.08 7.67 0.02
N PRO A 62 0.61 6.40 0.11
CA PRO A 62 -0.49 5.84 -0.68
C PRO A 62 -1.83 6.47 -0.29
N VAL A 63 -2.78 6.46 -1.23
CA VAL A 63 -4.17 6.86 -1.01
C VAL A 63 -5.08 5.67 -1.33
N TYR A 64 -5.75 5.17 -0.29
CA TYR A 64 -6.85 4.21 -0.37
C TYR A 64 -8.12 4.89 0.11
N ILE A 65 -9.21 4.78 -0.66
CA ILE A 65 -10.48 5.45 -0.37
C ILE A 65 -11.59 4.42 -0.54
N ASP A 66 -12.24 4.07 0.56
CA ASP A 66 -13.37 3.13 0.61
C ASP A 66 -14.73 3.84 0.67
N ALA A 67 -14.74 5.16 0.95
CA ALA A 67 -15.93 5.99 0.93
C ALA A 67 -15.62 7.41 0.43
N LEU A 68 -16.55 7.98 -0.33
CA LEU A 68 -16.38 9.30 -0.99
C LEU A 68 -16.14 10.45 0.00
N ASP A 69 -16.64 10.31 1.23
CA ASP A 69 -16.59 11.28 2.32
C ASP A 69 -15.45 11.02 3.33
N ASN A 70 -14.52 10.09 3.02
CA ASN A 70 -13.31 9.89 3.81
C ASN A 70 -12.59 11.23 4.08
N SER A 71 -12.29 11.50 5.36
CA SER A 71 -11.55 12.69 5.76
C SER A 71 -10.06 12.57 5.45
N MET A 72 -9.35 13.71 5.45
CA MET A 72 -7.88 13.75 5.32
C MET A 72 -7.18 12.91 6.38
N GLU A 73 -7.68 12.93 7.62
CA GLU A 73 -7.14 12.16 8.74
C GLU A 73 -7.28 10.66 8.49
N THR A 74 -8.46 10.20 8.07
CA THR A 74 -8.70 8.79 7.74
C THR A 74 -7.78 8.31 6.62
N VAL A 75 -7.67 9.08 5.53
CA VAL A 75 -6.80 8.74 4.39
C VAL A 75 -5.33 8.69 4.82
N LYS A 76 -4.87 9.64 5.65
CA LYS A 76 -3.50 9.64 6.18
C LYS A 76 -3.23 8.46 7.10
N GLU A 77 -4.18 8.12 7.97
CA GLU A 77 -4.06 6.98 8.88
C GLU A 77 -3.93 5.67 8.09
N ILE A 78 -4.81 5.44 7.11
CA ILE A 78 -4.72 4.28 6.23
C ILE A 78 -3.40 4.30 5.45
N GLY A 79 -2.98 5.46 4.94
CA GLY A 79 -1.72 5.61 4.22
C GLY A 79 -0.48 5.21 5.05
N ILE A 80 -0.48 5.50 6.35
CA ILE A 80 0.57 5.05 7.29
C ILE A 80 0.55 3.53 7.43
N ILE A 81 -0.64 2.93 7.57
CA ILE A 81 -0.80 1.49 7.68
C ILE A 81 -0.26 0.79 6.44
N LEU A 82 -0.63 1.25 5.23
CA LEU A 82 -0.18 0.67 3.98
C LEU A 82 1.34 0.77 3.82
N LYS A 83 1.95 1.90 4.17
CA LYS A 83 3.41 2.06 4.17
C LYS A 83 4.10 1.09 5.12
N GLU A 84 3.55 0.88 6.31
CA GLU A 84 4.11 -0.08 7.26
C GLU A 84 3.97 -1.54 6.79
N LEU A 85 2.85 -1.89 6.16
CA LEU A 85 2.66 -3.21 5.55
C LEU A 85 3.64 -3.45 4.38
N GLU A 86 3.81 -2.46 3.51
CA GLU A 86 4.77 -2.50 2.40
C GLU A 86 6.21 -2.61 2.91
N LYS A 87 6.58 -1.81 3.92
CA LYS A 87 7.91 -1.87 4.56
C LYS A 87 8.21 -3.23 5.18
N LYS A 88 7.19 -3.89 5.74
CA LYS A 88 7.24 -5.27 6.24
C LYS A 88 7.20 -6.31 5.11
N ARG A 89 7.16 -5.87 3.85
CA ARG A 89 7.08 -6.69 2.64
C ARG A 89 5.86 -7.61 2.63
N LEU A 90 4.75 -7.19 3.23
CA LEU A 90 3.50 -7.96 3.24
C LEU A 90 2.63 -7.64 2.02
N ILE A 91 2.76 -6.44 1.47
CA ILE A 91 2.06 -5.99 0.28
C ILE A 91 3.03 -5.33 -0.70
N THR A 92 2.61 -5.22 -1.95
CA THR A 92 3.20 -4.34 -2.96
C THR A 92 2.21 -3.23 -3.30
N LEU A 93 2.73 -2.02 -3.54
CA LEU A 93 1.98 -0.90 -4.09
C LEU A 93 2.56 -0.58 -5.47
N ASP A 94 1.74 -0.71 -6.51
CA ASP A 94 2.13 -0.42 -7.90
C ASP A 94 1.24 0.71 -8.44
N TYR A 95 1.84 1.83 -8.84
CA TYR A 95 1.13 3.00 -9.38
C TYR A 95 1.20 3.11 -10.91
N ASP A 96 1.83 2.13 -11.57
CA ASP A 96 1.93 2.04 -13.02
C ASP A 96 0.91 1.04 -13.58
N ILE A 97 0.34 0.17 -12.72
CA ILE A 97 -0.64 -0.86 -13.07
C ILE A 97 -1.96 -0.63 -12.31
N PRO A 98 -2.92 0.10 -12.89
CA PRO A 98 -4.30 0.15 -12.39
C PRO A 98 -4.99 -1.21 -12.50
N LEU A 99 -5.99 -1.44 -11.65
CA LEU A 99 -6.86 -2.61 -11.74
C LEU A 99 -7.71 -2.54 -13.02
N GLN A 100 -7.68 -3.63 -13.79
CA GLN A 100 -8.51 -3.77 -14.98
C GLN A 100 -10.00 -3.84 -14.59
N ASP A 101 -10.85 -3.13 -15.34
CA ASP A 101 -12.31 -3.09 -15.16
C ASP A 101 -12.79 -2.60 -13.77
N TYR A 102 -11.91 -1.99 -12.97
CA TYR A 102 -12.27 -1.39 -11.67
C TYR A 102 -12.70 0.08 -11.83
N ASP A 103 -13.81 0.45 -11.17
CA ASP A 103 -14.31 1.82 -11.17
C ASP A 103 -13.65 2.66 -10.08
N TYR A 104 -12.63 3.45 -10.45
CA TYR A 104 -11.92 4.35 -9.54
C TYR A 104 -12.71 5.61 -9.13
N LYS A 105 -14.03 5.67 -9.32
CA LYS A 105 -14.86 6.81 -8.88
C LYS A 105 -14.67 7.18 -7.41
N GLN A 106 -14.45 6.21 -6.53
CA GLN A 106 -14.16 6.50 -5.12
C GLN A 106 -12.89 7.34 -4.98
N HIS A 107 -11.90 7.14 -5.83
CA HIS A 107 -10.67 7.91 -5.83
C HIS A 107 -10.83 9.27 -6.53
N THR A 108 -11.43 9.28 -7.72
CA THR A 108 -11.51 10.47 -8.58
C THR A 108 -12.63 11.45 -8.21
N ASN A 109 -13.67 11.01 -7.51
CA ASN A 109 -14.80 11.85 -7.07
C ASN A 109 -14.84 12.05 -5.55
N SER A 110 -13.78 11.68 -4.82
CA SER A 110 -13.73 11.85 -3.37
C SER A 110 -13.65 13.32 -2.94
N VAL A 111 -14.15 13.60 -1.74
CA VAL A 111 -13.96 14.88 -1.06
C VAL A 111 -12.47 15.22 -0.92
N ILE A 112 -11.62 14.22 -0.66
CA ILE A 112 -10.19 14.43 -0.49
C ILE A 112 -9.48 14.82 -1.80
N PHE A 113 -9.87 14.25 -2.94
CA PHE A 113 -9.31 14.63 -4.24
C PHE A 113 -9.82 16.00 -4.70
N ALA A 114 -11.08 16.33 -4.39
CA ALA A 114 -11.62 17.68 -4.61
C ALA A 114 -10.85 18.73 -3.78
N TYR A 115 -10.62 18.47 -2.49
CA TYR A 115 -9.80 19.32 -1.62
C TYR A 115 -8.36 19.49 -2.14
N PHE A 116 -7.74 18.41 -2.61
CA PHE A 116 -6.41 18.47 -3.21
C PHE A 116 -6.38 19.35 -4.47
N THR A 117 -7.38 19.20 -5.34
CA THR A 117 -7.52 20.00 -6.55
C THR A 117 -7.71 21.48 -6.23
N GLU A 118 -8.54 21.81 -5.24
CA GLU A 118 -8.69 23.17 -4.73
C GLU A 118 -7.35 23.72 -4.24
N SER A 119 -6.62 22.97 -3.41
CA SER A 119 -5.31 23.36 -2.88
C SER A 119 -4.29 23.69 -3.98
N VAL A 120 -4.24 22.88 -5.06
CA VAL A 120 -3.37 23.18 -6.21
C VAL A 120 -3.83 24.43 -6.96
N ASN A 121 -5.14 24.61 -7.13
CA ASN A 121 -5.70 25.83 -7.72
C ASN A 121 -5.45 27.08 -6.88
N GLU A 122 -5.35 26.95 -5.57
CA GLU A 122 -4.94 28.06 -4.71
C GLU A 122 -3.46 28.37 -4.91
N GLY A 123 -2.62 27.33 -4.91
CA GLY A 123 -1.18 27.42 -5.09
C GLY A 123 -0.79 28.13 -6.38
N LYS A 124 -1.42 27.78 -7.51
CA LYS A 124 -1.10 28.38 -8.82
C LYS A 124 -1.38 29.89 -8.93
N ARG A 125 -2.12 30.47 -7.98
CA ARG A 125 -2.30 31.94 -7.88
C ARG A 125 -1.04 32.64 -7.37
N ASN A 126 -0.11 31.90 -6.76
CA ASN A 126 1.18 32.41 -6.33
C ASN A 126 2.19 32.28 -7.49
N PRO A 127 2.76 33.39 -8.00
CA PRO A 127 3.73 33.37 -9.10
C PRO A 127 5.00 32.55 -8.82
N SER A 128 5.32 32.29 -7.55
CA SER A 128 6.47 31.47 -7.13
C SER A 128 6.15 29.98 -7.05
N PHE A 129 4.89 29.57 -7.23
CA PHE A 129 4.48 28.17 -7.17
C PHE A 129 4.53 27.53 -8.56
N LEU A 130 5.33 26.49 -8.70
CA LEU A 130 5.66 25.87 -9.99
C LEU A 130 4.51 25.04 -10.59
N CYS A 131 3.69 24.43 -9.73
CA CYS A 131 2.66 23.48 -10.15
C CYS A 131 1.31 24.17 -10.35
N ASP A 132 0.56 23.75 -11.36
CA ASP A 132 -0.74 24.32 -11.72
C ASP A 132 -1.84 23.28 -11.96
N THR A 133 -1.46 22.00 -11.93
CA THR A 133 -2.32 20.88 -12.30
C THR A 133 -2.32 19.83 -11.19
N ALA A 134 -3.52 19.46 -10.74
CA ALA A 134 -3.74 18.32 -9.85
C ALA A 134 -4.01 17.08 -10.69
N ASN A 135 -3.23 16.02 -10.48
CA ASN A 135 -3.38 14.74 -11.14
C ASN A 135 -3.52 13.62 -10.12
N ILE A 136 -4.07 12.51 -10.59
CA ILE A 136 -4.12 11.25 -9.87
C ILE A 136 -3.47 10.17 -10.71
N GLU A 137 -2.56 9.41 -10.10
CA GLU A 137 -2.03 8.19 -10.70
C GLU A 137 -2.66 7.01 -9.97
N LEU A 138 -3.32 6.16 -10.76
CA LEU A 138 -4.10 5.02 -10.30
C LEU A 138 -3.22 3.77 -10.31
N GLY A 139 -3.44 2.90 -9.35
CA GLY A 139 -2.60 1.76 -9.11
C GLY A 139 -3.33 0.61 -8.47
N SER A 140 -2.58 -0.44 -8.21
CA SER A 140 -3.05 -1.65 -7.56
C SER A 140 -2.17 -2.00 -6.37
N MET A 141 -2.78 -2.72 -5.44
CA MET A 141 -2.14 -3.28 -4.27
C MET A 141 -2.40 -4.78 -4.26
N ALA A 142 -1.37 -5.57 -3.94
CA ALA A 142 -1.45 -7.02 -3.86
C ALA A 142 -0.70 -7.53 -2.63
N LEU A 143 -1.01 -8.75 -2.18
CA LEU A 143 -0.17 -9.45 -1.21
C LEU A 143 1.14 -9.89 -1.87
N THR A 144 2.22 -9.88 -1.10
CA THR A 144 3.42 -10.65 -1.44
C THR A 144 3.26 -12.10 -0.98
N GLU A 145 4.17 -12.99 -1.40
CA GLU A 145 4.25 -14.34 -0.84
C GLU A 145 4.36 -14.36 0.69
N LEU A 146 5.07 -13.39 1.29
CA LEU A 146 5.15 -13.27 2.75
C LEU A 146 3.80 -12.82 3.33
N GLY A 147 3.14 -11.85 2.68
CA GLY A 147 1.80 -11.40 3.02
C GLY A 147 0.77 -12.52 3.02
N GLU A 148 0.77 -13.37 2.00
CA GLU A 148 -0.11 -14.54 1.91
C GLU A 148 0.11 -15.52 3.08
N ARG A 149 1.37 -15.87 3.38
CA ARG A 149 1.69 -16.77 4.50
C ARG A 149 1.30 -16.19 5.85
N VAL A 150 1.44 -14.88 6.04
CA VAL A 150 1.02 -14.19 7.26
C VAL A 150 -0.51 -14.17 7.36
N SER A 151 -1.20 -13.80 6.29
CA SER A 151 -2.66 -13.70 6.24
C SER A 151 -3.34 -15.06 6.45
N CYS A 152 -2.78 -16.14 5.88
CA CYS A 152 -3.26 -17.50 6.11
C CYS A 152 -3.18 -17.92 7.59
N ARG A 153 -2.13 -17.49 8.30
CA ARG A 153 -2.00 -17.73 9.75
C ARG A 153 -3.03 -16.92 10.54
N LEU A 154 -3.25 -15.67 10.18
CA LEU A 154 -4.25 -14.80 10.81
C LEU A 154 -5.68 -15.34 10.64
N GLY A 155 -6.04 -15.82 9.44
CA GLY A 155 -7.35 -16.39 9.15
C GLY A 155 -7.64 -17.68 9.92
N LYS A 156 -6.62 -18.51 10.17
CA LYS A 156 -6.75 -19.73 11.01
C LYS A 156 -6.97 -19.40 12.49
N ILE A 157 -6.42 -18.29 12.98
CA ILE A 157 -6.63 -17.85 14.37
C ILE A 157 -8.06 -17.29 14.55
N ALA A 158 -8.60 -16.60 13.55
CA ALA A 158 -9.96 -16.04 13.60
C ALA A 158 -11.08 -17.09 13.47
N ALA A 159 -10.77 -18.32 13.02
CA ALA A 159 -11.72 -19.41 12.87
C ALA A 159 -11.76 -20.38 14.08
N CYS A 160 -10.95 -20.13 15.11
CA CYS A 160 -10.92 -20.86 16.38
C CYS A 160 -11.65 -20.08 17.47
#